data_AF-A0A7S2DL13-F1
#
_entry.id   AF-A0A7S2DL13-F1
#
_cell.length_a   1.000
_cell.length_b   1.000
_cell.length_c   1.000
_cell.angle_alpha   90.00
_cell.angle_beta   90.00
_cell.angle_gamma   90.00
#
_symmetry.space_group_name_H-M   'P 1'
#
loop_
_entity.id
_entity.type
_entity.pdbx_description
1 polymer ?
#
loop_
_entity_poly.entity_id
_entity_poly.type
_entity_poly.pdbx_seq_one_letter_code
_entity_poly.pdbx_strand_id
1 'polypeptide(L)'
;EDPFMVQSYCEANTLVVKGCPPASFLRRCACAVHCGGPTVTGILMHAGLPSLVCPFHDEHFFWATIIQDCGIAKNLGDLRQMTPELLTLGMRDAASNEQLRAS
;
A
#
# COMPACT_ATOMS: atom_id res chain seq x y z
N GLU A 1 3.46 7.36 -24.87
CA GLU A 1 2.88 6.01 -24.76
C GLU A 1 1.62 5.95 -25.61
N ASP A 2 1.29 4.80 -26.18
CA ASP A 2 0.04 4.61 -26.92
C ASP A 2 -1.13 4.51 -25.92
N PRO A 3 -2.09 5.45 -25.90
CA PRO A 3 -3.20 5.45 -24.96
C PRO A 3 -4.05 4.18 -25.01
N PHE A 4 -4.17 3.56 -26.19
CA PHE A 4 -4.96 2.35 -26.38
C PHE A 4 -4.32 1.13 -25.68
N MET A 5 -2.98 1.07 -25.71
CA MET A 5 -2.22 0.03 -25.02
C MET A 5 -2.33 0.16 -23.50
N VAL A 6 -2.27 1.39 -22.96
CA VAL A 6 -2.41 1.63 -21.51
C VAL A 6 -3.80 1.22 -21.02
N GLN A 7 -4.84 1.59 -21.75
CA GLN A 7 -6.22 1.21 -21.39
C GLN A 7 -6.40 -0.31 -21.37
N SER A 8 -6.01 -0.98 -22.46
CA SER A 8 -6.14 -2.45 -22.57
C SER A 8 -5.36 -3.19 -21.47
N TYR A 9 -4.17 -2.69 -21.13
CA TYR A 9 -3.38 -3.22 -20.02
C TYR A 9 -4.09 -3.05 -18.67
N CYS A 10 -4.63 -1.86 -18.41
CA CYS A 10 -5.36 -1.57 -17.16
C CYS A 10 -6.59 -2.47 -17.00
N GLU A 11 -7.38 -2.67 -18.07
CA GLU A 11 -8.56 -3.54 -18.06
C GLU A 11 -8.21 -5.00 -17.73
N ALA A 12 -7.05 -5.49 -18.21
CA ALA A 12 -6.60 -6.85 -17.93
C ALA A 12 -5.96 -7.02 -16.53
N ASN A 13 -5.42 -5.95 -15.93
CA ASN A 13 -4.58 -6.04 -14.73
C ASN A 13 -5.12 -5.28 -13.50
N THR A 14 -6.25 -4.58 -13.62
CA THR A 14 -6.85 -3.82 -12.51
C THR A 14 -8.21 -4.39 -12.16
N LEU A 15 -8.37 -4.74 -10.87
CA LEU A 15 -9.67 -5.08 -10.32
C LEU A 15 -10.18 -3.94 -9.43
N VAL A 16 -11.30 -3.32 -9.82
CA VAL A 16 -11.97 -2.30 -9.01
C VAL A 16 -13.13 -2.93 -8.24
N VAL A 17 -13.06 -2.89 -6.91
CA VAL A 17 -14.08 -3.46 -6.02
C VAL A 17 -14.77 -2.33 -5.24
N LYS A 18 -16.10 -2.29 -5.26
CA LYS A 18 -16.89 -1.36 -4.44
C LYS A 18 -17.24 -2.01 -3.10
N GLY A 19 -16.60 -1.55 -2.03
CA GLY A 19 -16.83 -2.06 -0.68
C GLY A 19 -16.28 -3.48 -0.51
N CYS A 20 -15.12 -3.62 0.12
CA CYS A 20 -14.52 -4.91 0.38
C CYS A 20 -14.03 -4.98 1.82
N PRO A 21 -14.42 -6.00 2.62
CA PRO A 21 -13.79 -6.25 3.91
C PRO A 21 -12.33 -6.66 3.66
N PRO A 22 -11.33 -5.84 4.02
CA PRO A 22 -9.95 -6.06 3.58
C PRO A 22 -9.40 -7.43 3.99
N ALA A 23 -9.78 -7.93 5.17
CA ALA A 23 -9.23 -9.12 5.79
C ALA A 23 -9.31 -10.40 4.92
N SER A 24 -10.31 -10.54 4.04
CA SER A 24 -10.56 -11.80 3.31
C SER A 24 -9.58 -12.05 2.15
N PHE A 25 -8.96 -11.00 1.59
CA PHE A 25 -8.09 -11.13 0.43
C PHE A 25 -6.64 -10.69 0.68
N LEU A 26 -6.34 -10.02 1.80
CA LEU A 26 -4.97 -9.57 2.13
C LEU A 26 -3.95 -10.71 2.13
N ARG A 27 -4.35 -11.94 2.50
CA ARG A 27 -3.45 -13.12 2.45
C ARG A 27 -3.00 -13.50 1.03
N ARG A 28 -3.69 -13.01 0.00
CA ARG A 28 -3.36 -13.25 -1.41
C ARG A 28 -2.57 -12.09 -2.03
N CYS A 29 -2.34 -11.02 -1.28
CA CYS A 29 -1.59 -9.85 -1.72
C CYS A 29 -0.10 -10.03 -1.40
N ALA A 30 0.77 -9.51 -2.26
CA ALA A 30 2.20 -9.44 -1.99
C ALA A 30 2.55 -8.26 -1.08
N CYS A 31 1.86 -7.13 -1.26
CA CYS A 31 1.92 -5.95 -0.43
C CYS A 31 0.62 -5.14 -0.53
N ALA A 32 0.45 -4.14 0.33
CA ALA A 32 -0.63 -3.15 0.26
C ALA A 32 -0.09 -1.72 0.13
N VAL A 33 -0.86 -0.85 -0.54
CA VAL A 33 -0.60 0.60 -0.57
C VAL A 33 -1.83 1.31 -0.01
N HIS A 34 -1.66 2.22 0.96
CA HIS A 34 -2.76 2.89 1.63
C HIS A 34 -2.41 4.30 2.08
N CYS A 35 -3.42 5.13 2.34
CA CYS A 35 -3.21 6.50 2.82
C CYS A 35 -2.82 6.57 4.31
N GLY A 36 -3.28 5.64 5.15
CA GLY A 36 -2.83 5.55 6.55
C GLY A 36 -3.85 5.94 7.61
N GLY A 37 -5.09 5.44 7.56
CA GLY A 37 -6.05 5.60 8.66
C GLY A 37 -5.87 4.56 9.79
N PRO A 38 -6.41 4.82 11.00
CA PRO A 38 -6.32 3.89 12.14
C PRO A 38 -6.83 2.49 11.80
N THR A 39 -7.96 2.41 11.10
CA THR A 39 -8.60 1.14 10.73
C THR A 39 -7.74 0.31 9.80
N VAL A 40 -7.22 0.90 8.72
CA VAL A 40 -6.38 0.15 7.76
C VAL A 40 -5.05 -0.24 8.38
N THR A 41 -4.48 0.63 9.24
CA THR A 41 -3.26 0.34 9.99
C THR A 41 -3.43 -0.87 10.89
N GLY A 42 -4.50 -0.92 11.70
CA GLY A 42 -4.77 -2.06 12.57
C GLY A 42 -4.99 -3.37 11.80
N ILE A 43 -5.67 -3.30 10.67
CA ILE A 43 -5.89 -4.46 9.78
C ILE A 43 -4.55 -4.98 9.22
N LEU A 44 -3.69 -4.10 8.72
CA LEU A 44 -2.41 -4.49 8.11
C LEU A 44 -1.42 -5.00 9.16
N MET A 45 -1.37 -4.37 10.33
CA MET A 45 -0.61 -4.87 11.48
C MET A 45 -1.06 -6.27 11.88
N HIS A 46 -2.38 -6.50 11.98
CA HIS A 46 -2.92 -7.81 12.30
C HIS A 46 -2.64 -8.86 11.20
N ALA A 47 -2.68 -8.45 9.93
CA ALA A 47 -2.43 -9.33 8.80
C ALA A 47 -0.94 -9.63 8.58
N GLY A 48 -0.03 -8.81 9.12
CA GLY A 48 1.41 -8.92 8.89
C GLY A 48 1.82 -8.71 7.44
N LEU A 49 0.99 -8.03 6.65
CA LEU A 49 1.22 -7.82 5.22
C LEU A 49 2.18 -6.64 5.02
N PRO A 50 3.29 -6.81 4.28
CA PRO A 50 4.15 -5.70 3.89
C PRO A 50 3.35 -4.59 3.24
N SER A 51 3.61 -3.35 3.63
CA SER A 51 2.81 -2.23 3.14
C SER A 51 3.59 -0.95 2.87
N LEU A 52 2.98 -0.09 2.06
CA LEU A 52 3.42 1.27 1.78
C LEU A 52 2.34 2.23 2.27
N VAL A 53 2.75 3.23 3.03
CA VAL A 53 1.85 4.28 3.52
C VAL A 53 2.16 5.60 2.84
N CYS A 54 1.13 6.24 2.28
CA CYS A 54 1.19 7.51 1.54
C CYS A 54 0.23 8.51 2.20
N PRO A 55 0.61 9.11 3.35
CA PRO A 55 -0.26 10.03 4.09
C PRO A 55 -0.68 11.26 3.28
N PHE A 56 -1.83 11.82 3.64
CA PHE A 56 -2.41 12.99 2.97
C PHE A 56 -3.07 13.97 3.95
N HIS A 57 -3.76 13.45 4.96
CA HIS A 57 -4.34 14.23 6.07
C HIS A 57 -3.49 14.08 7.33
N ASP A 58 -3.60 15.03 8.25
CA ASP A 58 -2.83 15.07 9.51
C ASP A 58 -2.90 13.77 10.30
N GLU A 59 -4.10 13.18 10.43
CA GLU A 59 -4.28 11.90 11.11
C GLU A 59 -3.52 10.76 10.41
N HIS A 60 -3.38 10.82 9.09
CA HIS A 60 -2.66 9.81 8.34
C HIS A 60 -1.15 9.89 8.58
N PHE A 61 -0.60 11.09 8.76
CA PHE A 61 0.82 11.26 9.06
C PHE A 61 1.18 10.63 10.40
N PHE A 62 0.33 10.81 11.42
CA PHE A 62 0.52 10.17 12.72
C PHE A 62 0.57 8.64 12.58
N TRP A 63 -0.43 8.04 11.94
CA TRP A 63 -0.48 6.59 11.80
C TRP A 63 0.58 6.02 10.86
N ALA A 64 1.03 6.80 9.87
CA ALA A 64 2.14 6.43 9.00
C ALA A 64 3.43 6.21 9.79
N THR A 65 3.73 7.09 10.76
CA THR A 65 4.85 6.90 11.69
C THR A 65 4.66 5.64 12.52
N ILE A 66 3.49 5.44 13.12
CA ILE A 66 3.22 4.26 13.97
C ILE A 66 3.42 2.94 13.22
N ILE A 67 2.86 2.79 12.02
CA ILE A 67 2.98 1.54 11.26
C ILE A 67 4.40 1.30 10.72
N GLN A 68 5.13 2.38 10.45
CA GLN A 68 6.54 2.31 10.05
C GLN A 68 7.42 1.87 11.22
N ASP A 69 7.22 2.42 12.42
CA ASP A 69 7.99 2.07 13.61
C ASP A 69 7.76 0.61 14.03
N CYS A 70 6.59 0.04 13.73
CA CYS A 70 6.31 -1.38 13.89
C CYS A 70 6.97 -2.27 12.82
N GLY A 71 7.64 -1.71 11.81
CA GLY A 71 8.31 -2.46 10.74
C GLY A 71 7.36 -3.08 9.72
N ILE A 72 6.06 -2.72 9.73
CA ILE A 72 5.05 -3.31 8.83
C ILE A 72 4.89 -2.50 7.54
N ALA A 73 5.25 -1.20 7.58
CA ALA A 73 5.14 -0.34 6.42
C ALA A 73 6.39 0.51 6.16
N LYS A 74 6.59 0.85 4.90
CA LYS A 74 7.46 1.95 4.49
C LYS A 74 6.63 3.19 4.22
N ASN A 75 6.96 4.30 4.87
CA ASN A 75 6.34 5.59 4.58
C ASN A 75 6.98 6.20 3.33
N LEU A 76 6.16 6.44 2.30
CA LEU A 76 6.60 7.06 1.05
C LEU A 76 6.45 8.58 1.06
N GLY A 77 6.00 9.16 2.17
CA GLY A 77 5.76 10.59 2.32
C GLY A 77 4.41 11.02 1.76
N ASP A 78 4.26 12.33 1.65
CA ASP A 78 3.00 12.97 1.27
C ASP A 78 2.50 12.50 -0.10
N LEU A 79 1.24 12.04 -0.16
CA LEU A 79 0.60 11.61 -1.41
C LEU A 79 0.62 12.70 -2.49
N ARG A 80 0.62 13.99 -2.11
CA ARG A 80 0.72 15.14 -3.03
C ARG A 80 2.04 15.21 -3.79
N GLN A 81 3.09 14.57 -3.27
CA GLN A 81 4.43 14.52 -3.85
C GLN A 81 4.72 13.15 -4.50
N MET A 82 3.73 12.26 -4.53
CA MET A 82 3.90 10.90 -5.04
C MET A 82 4.12 10.90 -6.55
N THR A 83 5.06 10.08 -7.01
CA THR A 83 5.28 9.84 -8.43
C THR A 83 5.13 8.34 -8.75
N PRO A 84 4.85 7.99 -10.02
CA PRO A 84 4.81 6.60 -10.46
C PRO A 84 6.11 5.84 -10.16
N GLU A 85 7.26 6.50 -10.28
CA GLU A 85 8.58 5.90 -10.06
C GLU A 85 8.80 5.57 -8.59
N LEU A 86 8.47 6.51 -7.69
CA LEU A 86 8.55 6.30 -6.24
C LEU A 86 7.63 5.15 -5.80
N LEU A 87 6.39 5.16 -6.29
CA LEU A 87 5.43 4.11 -6.00
C LEU A 87 5.89 2.75 -6.54
N THR A 88 6.36 2.68 -7.78
CA THR A 88 6.82 1.44 -8.40
C THR A 88 8.01 0.86 -7.66
N LEU A 89 8.98 1.69 -7.29
CA LEU A 89 10.15 1.25 -6.53
C LEU A 89 9.73 0.75 -5.14
N GLY A 90 8.85 1.48 -4.45
CA GLY A 90 8.30 1.08 -3.17
C GLY A 90 7.55 -0.25 -3.23
N MET A 91 6.71 -0.47 -4.25
CA MET A 91 5.96 -1.71 -4.42
C MET A 91 6.87 -2.90 -4.68
N ARG A 92 7.94 -2.73 -5.48
CA ARG A 92 8.94 -3.78 -5.71
C ARG A 92 9.67 -4.15 -4.43
N ASP A 93 10.12 -3.15 -3.67
CA ASP A 93 10.80 -3.32 -2.38
C ASP A 93 9.88 -4.04 -1.37
N ALA A 94 8.65 -3.54 -1.18
CA ALA A 94 7.71 -4.15 -0.24
C ALA A 94 7.31 -5.59 -0.61
N ALA A 95 7.21 -5.91 -1.90
CA ALA A 95 6.86 -7.26 -2.36
C ALA A 95 8.00 -8.27 -2.21
N SER A 96 9.27 -7.83 -2.20
CA SER A 96 10.45 -8.69 -2.09
C SER A 96 11.11 -8.68 -0.72
N ASN A 97 10.82 -7.68 0.13
CA ASN A 97 11.45 -7.52 1.43
C ASN A 97 10.78 -8.37 2.51
N GLU A 98 11.45 -9.45 2.91
CA GLU A 98 10.99 -10.34 3.98
C GLU A 98 10.96 -9.67 5.36
N GLN A 99 11.72 -8.59 5.57
CA GLN A 99 11.76 -7.87 6.85
C GLN A 99 10.46 -7.11 7.15
N LEU A 100 9.67 -6.79 6.11
CA LEU A 100 8.36 -6.16 6.26
C LEU A 100 7.23 -7.18 6.50
N ARG A 101 7.53 -8.49 6.44
CA ARG A 101 6.58 -9.54 6.81
C ARG A 101 6.66 -9.72 8.31
N ALA A 102 5.54 -9.51 9.02
CA ALA A 102 5.49 -9.78 10.45
C ALA A 102 5.92 -11.24 10.71
N SER A 103 6.82 -11.43 11.69
CA SER A 103 7.29 -12.74 12.14
C SER A 103 6.21 -13.53 12.86
#